data_AF-X1PBP5-F1
#
_entry.id   AF-X1PBP5-F1
#
_cell.length_a   1.000
_cell.length_b   1.000
_cell.length_c   1.000
_cell.angle_alpha   90.00
_cell.angle_beta   90.00
_cell.angle_gamma   90.00
#
_symmetry.space_group_name_H-M   'P 1'
#
loop_
_entity.id
_entity.type
_entity.pdbx_description
1 polymer ?
#
loop_
_entity_poly.entity_id
_entity_poly.type
_entity_poly.pdbx_seq_one_letter_code
_entity_poly.pdbx_strand_id
1 'polypeptide(L)' 'VSVDGLTDSFIALEIPEAEFVVTNLVIDPSEVYVGEQVSISVVVTNVGNKAGSYEVTCEVV' A
#
# COMPACT_ATOMS: atom_id res chain seq x y z
N VAL A 1 19.41 5.32 28.79
CA VAL A 1 19.11 4.82 30.16
C VAL A 1 20.38 4.98 30.95
N SER A 2 20.36 5.59 32.13
CA SER A 2 21.59 5.86 32.88
C SER A 2 21.61 5.06 34.17
N VAL A 3 22.54 4.10 34.21
CA VAL A 3 23.06 3.50 35.44
C VAL A 3 24.57 3.75 35.39
N ASP A 4 25.12 4.34 36.44
CA ASP A 4 26.58 4.56 36.63
C ASP A 4 27.31 5.47 35.63
N GLY A 5 26.68 6.53 35.12
CA GLY A 5 27.39 7.62 34.45
C GLY A 5 27.90 7.34 33.02
N LEU A 6 27.56 6.18 32.44
CA LEU A 6 27.74 5.91 31.02
C LEU A 6 26.47 6.34 30.28
N THR A 7 26.51 7.47 29.58
CA THR A 7 25.47 7.82 28.61
C THR A 7 25.73 7.06 27.32
N ASP A 8 24.89 6.06 27.06
CA ASP A 8 24.86 5.36 25.77
C ASP A 8 23.75 5.92 24.88
N SER A 9 24.04 6.10 23.60
CA SER A 9 23.09 6.61 22.61
C SER A 9 22.44 5.43 21.89
N PHE A 10 21.12 5.31 22.00
CA PHE A 10 20.36 4.41 21.14
C PHE A 10 20.03 5.15 19.84
N ILE A 11 20.31 4.51 18.70
CA ILE A 11 19.82 4.96 17.40
C ILE A 11 18.43 4.34 17.22
N ALA A 12 17.40 5.17 17.14
CA ALA A 12 16.11 4.70 16.65
C ALA A 12 16.26 4.41 15.16
N LEU A 13 16.21 3.14 14.75
CA LEU A 13 15.99 2.81 13.35
C LEU A 13 14.57 3.25 13.01
N GLU A 14 14.44 4.24 12.12
CA GLU A 14 13.16 4.51 11.47
C GLU A 14 12.70 3.22 10.79
N ILE A 15 11.57 2.69 11.25
CA ILE A 15 10.85 1.62 10.59
C ILE A 15 10.17 2.31 9.40
N PRO A 16 10.52 2.02 8.13
CA PRO A 16 9.79 2.53 6.98
C PRO A 16 8.27 2.57 7.22
N GLU A 17 7.64 3.65 6.78
CA GLU A 17 6.20 3.76 6.91
C GLU A 17 5.50 2.71 6.03
N ALA A 18 4.18 2.58 6.17
CA ALA A 18 3.42 1.77 5.23
C ALA A 18 3.53 2.42 3.84
N GLU A 19 3.98 1.66 2.85
CA GLU A 19 4.13 2.13 1.48
C GLU A 19 3.38 1.14 0.57
N PHE A 20 2.44 1.65 -0.22
CA PHE A 20 1.57 0.80 -1.04
C PHE A 20 1.84 1.02 -2.52
N VAL A 21 2.04 -0.07 -3.24
CA VAL A 21 2.21 -0.08 -4.70
C VAL A 21 1.01 -0.79 -5.33
N VAL A 22 0.39 -0.13 -6.32
CA VAL A 22 -0.72 -0.68 -7.10
C VAL A 22 -0.20 -1.15 -8.45
N THR A 23 -0.49 -2.40 -8.81
CA THR A 23 -0.03 -3.03 -10.05
C THR A 23 -1.12 -3.87 -10.67
N ASN A 24 -0.84 -4.43 -11.85
CA ASN A 24 -1.70 -5.42 -12.54
C ASN A 24 -3.15 -4.94 -12.68
N LEU A 25 -3.34 -3.72 -13.20
CA LEU A 25 -4.66 -3.25 -13.60
C LEU A 25 -5.18 -4.12 -14.75
N VAL A 26 -6.30 -4.80 -14.51
CA VAL A 26 -6.99 -5.64 -15.48
C VAL A 26 -8.43 -5.17 -15.58
N ILE A 27 -8.90 -5.02 -16.81
CA ILE A 27 -10.30 -4.72 -17.15
C ILE A 27 -10.75 -5.84 -18.06
N ASP A 28 -11.77 -6.59 -17.65
CA ASP A 28 -12.29 -7.71 -18.41
C ASP A 28 -13.83 -7.80 -18.33
N PRO A 29 -14.53 -7.89 -19.48
CA PRO A 29 -14.00 -7.75 -20.85
C PRO A 29 -13.66 -6.29 -21.21
N SER A 30 -12.84 -6.09 -22.25
CA SER A 30 -12.41 -4.74 -22.69
C SER A 30 -13.51 -3.95 -23.41
N GLU A 31 -14.50 -4.64 -23.96
CA GLU A 31 -15.66 -4.06 -24.63
C GLU A 31 -16.92 -4.81 -24.19
N VAL A 32 -17.99 -4.06 -23.96
CA VAL A 32 -19.28 -4.58 -23.50
C VAL A 32 -20.43 -3.85 -24.18
N TYR A 33 -21.57 -4.52 -24.27
CA TYR A 33 -22.84 -3.88 -24.60
C TYR A 33 -23.50 -3.27 -23.37
N VAL A 34 -24.47 -2.39 -23.61
CA VAL A 34 -25.23 -1.73 -22.54
C VAL A 34 -25.93 -2.80 -21.68
N GLY A 35 -25.68 -2.73 -20.37
CA GLY A 35 -26.27 -3.65 -19.38
C GLY A 35 -25.40 -4.88 -19.07
N GLU A 36 -24.27 -5.05 -19.74
CA GLU A 36 -23.30 -6.11 -19.42
C GLU A 36 -22.32 -5.67 -18.31
N GLN A 37 -21.77 -6.65 -17.60
CA GLN A 37 -20.86 -6.41 -16.47
C GLN A 37 -19.42 -6.35 -16.95
N VAL A 38 -18.66 -5.40 -16.39
CA VAL A 38 -17.21 -5.31 -16.50
C VAL A 38 -16.60 -5.52 -15.12
N SER A 39 -15.54 -6.32 -15.05
CA SER A 39 -14.73 -6.48 -13.84
C SER A 39 -13.43 -5.70 -13.96
N ILE A 40 -13.16 -4.84 -12.97
CA ILE A 40 -11.90 -4.09 -12.86
C ILE A 40 -11.17 -4.61 -11.63
N SER A 41 -9.93 -5.03 -11.80
CA SER A 41 -9.10 -5.62 -10.74
C SER A 41 -7.72 -4.98 -10.70
N VAL A 42 -7.17 -4.84 -9.49
CA VAL A 42 -5.80 -4.37 -9.23
C VAL A 42 -5.17 -5.18 -8.11
N VAL A 43 -3.84 -5.21 -8.06
CA VAL A 43 -3.08 -5.78 -6.94
C VAL A 43 -2.47 -4.66 -6.13
N VAL A 44 -2.84 -4.57 -4.85
CA VAL A 44 -2.25 -3.62 -3.89
C VAL A 44 -1.28 -4.38 -2.99
N THR A 45 -0.01 -3.95 -2.96
CA THR A 45 1.03 -4.54 -2.12
C THR A 45 1.57 -3.50 -1.15
N ASN A 46 1.55 -3.79 0.15
CA ASN A 46 2.31 -3.03 1.14
C ASN A 46 3.78 -3.48 1.07
N VAL A 47 4.65 -2.64 0.50
CA VAL A 47 6.10 -2.88 0.40
C VAL A 47 6.88 -2.28 1.58
N GLY A 48 6.20 -1.50 2.43
CA GLY A 48 6.72 -1.00 3.69
C GLY A 48 6.77 -2.08 4.77
N ASN A 49 7.41 -1.76 5.90
CA ASN A 49 7.55 -2.67 7.04
C ASN A 49 6.63 -2.32 8.23
N LYS A 50 5.60 -1.50 7.99
CA LYS A 50 4.56 -1.15 8.95
C LYS A 50 3.17 -1.44 8.39
N ALA A 51 2.26 -1.88 9.25
CA ALA A 51 0.84 -1.98 8.90
C ALA A 51 0.24 -0.58 8.65
N GLY A 52 -0.67 -0.47 7.70
CA GLY A 52 -1.36 0.76 7.34
C GLY A 52 -2.64 0.48 6.57
N SER A 53 -3.39 1.54 6.28
CA SER A 53 -4.60 1.49 5.46
C SER A 53 -4.37 2.24 4.15
N TYR A 54 -4.94 1.73 3.05
CA TYR A 54 -4.88 2.34 1.73
C TYR A 54 -6.27 2.29 1.10
N GLU A 55 -6.76 3.44 0.63
CA GLU A 55 -8.04 3.57 -0.06
C GLU A 55 -7.82 3.50 -1.57
N VAL A 56 -8.54 2.61 -2.25
CA VAL A 56 -8.47 2.46 -3.71
C VAL A 56 -9.70 3.11 -4.32
N THR A 57 -9.50 4.09 -5.19
CA THR A 57 -10.58 4.73 -5.97
C THR A 57 -10.55 4.22 -7.41
N CYS A 58 -11.71 3.78 -7.90
CA CYS A 58 -11.91 3.42 -9.30
C CYS A 58 -12.75 4.51 -9.97
N GLU A 59 -12.16 5.25 -10.89
CA GLU A 59 -12.82 6.31 -11.66
C GLU A 59 -13.02 5.86 -13.11
N VAL A 60 -14.21 6.14 -13.66
CA VAL A 60 -14.54 5.93 -15.07
C VAL A 60 -14.68 7.31 -15.69
N VAL A 61 -13.81 7.62 -16.66
CA VAL A 61 -13.77 8.90 -17.40
C VAL A 61 -14.45 8.82 -18.75
#